data_AF-A0A7S3SB53-F1
#
_entry.id   AF-A0A7S3SB53-F1
#
_cell.length_a   1.000
_cell.length_b   1.000
_cell.length_c   1.000
_cell.angle_alpha   90.00
_cell.angle_beta   90.00
_cell.angle_gamma   90.00
#
_symmetry.space_group_name_H-M   'P 1'
#
loop_
_entity.id
_entity.type
_entity.pdbx_description
1 polymer ?
#
loop_
_entity_poly.entity_id
_entity_poly.type
_entity_poly.pdbx_seq_one_letter_code
_entity_poly.pdbx_strand_id
1 'polypeptide(L)'
;MLDKFKHIHFGRCPRVFCQGQAVLPVGQSDIPRTHTCKTFCPKCADIHYPRSSRHANIDGAYFGTTFCHLFLQTYWDLVPPPPREQYVPRIFGFRIYKKERAPQQQQALAGGARGGGGGGRGKEGGDGVQQPSGGNGAA
;
A
#
# COMPACT_ATOMS: atom_id res chain seq x y z
N MET A 1 -21.47 2.74 14.01
CA MET A 1 -20.48 1.84 13.37
C MET A 1 -20.00 0.73 14.29
N LEU A 2 -19.90 0.98 15.60
CA LEU A 2 -19.55 -0.02 16.60
C LEU A 2 -20.45 -1.26 16.57
N ASP A 3 -21.77 -1.09 16.55
CA ASP A 3 -22.69 -2.24 16.54
C ASP A 3 -22.52 -3.09 15.30
N LYS A 4 -22.31 -2.46 14.14
CA LYS A 4 -22.03 -3.15 12.87
C LYS A 4 -20.74 -3.96 12.94
N PHE A 5 -19.72 -3.44 13.62
CA PHE A 5 -18.44 -4.14 13.83
C PHE A 5 -18.62 -5.34 14.78
N LYS A 6 -19.32 -5.16 15.90
CA LYS A 6 -19.62 -6.24 16.87
C LYS A 6 -20.40 -7.39 16.24
N HIS A 7 -21.34 -7.08 15.35
CA HIS A 7 -22.14 -8.07 14.63
C HIS A 7 -21.51 -8.52 13.29
N ILE A 8 -20.25 -8.13 13.02
CA ILE A 8 -19.46 -8.63 11.87
C ILE A 8 -20.08 -8.30 10.50
N HIS A 9 -20.83 -7.20 10.38
CA HIS A 9 -21.47 -6.81 9.11
C HIS A 9 -20.46 -6.41 8.02
N PHE A 10 -19.28 -5.93 8.40
CA PHE A 10 -18.21 -5.59 7.45
C PHE A 10 -17.44 -6.83 6.95
N GLY A 11 -17.73 -8.00 7.52
CA GLY A 11 -17.11 -9.26 7.16
C GLY A 11 -15.93 -9.65 8.06
N ARG A 12 -15.16 -10.62 7.57
CA ARG A 12 -14.09 -11.28 8.33
C ARG A 12 -12.78 -11.26 7.55
N CYS A 13 -11.67 -11.21 8.26
CA CYS A 13 -10.33 -11.24 7.67
C CYS A 13 -10.14 -12.52 6.81
N PRO A 14 -9.54 -12.41 5.62
CA PRO A 14 -9.23 -13.55 4.76
C PRO A 14 -8.01 -14.36 5.23
N ARG A 15 -7.12 -13.81 6.06
CA ARG A 15 -5.97 -14.55 6.58
C ARG A 15 -6.42 -15.66 7.53
N VAL A 16 -5.93 -16.88 7.29
CA VAL A 16 -6.26 -18.09 8.07
C VAL A 16 -5.92 -17.91 9.55
N PHE A 17 -4.71 -17.42 9.85
CA PHE A 17 -4.25 -17.21 11.24
C PHE A 17 -4.92 -16.04 11.97
N CYS A 18 -5.72 -15.23 11.26
CA CYS A 18 -6.58 -14.25 11.91
C CYS A 18 -7.87 -14.87 12.47
N GLN A 19 -8.15 -16.15 12.16
CA GLN A 19 -9.30 -16.90 12.69
C GLN A 19 -10.64 -16.20 12.45
N GLY A 20 -10.77 -15.51 11.31
CA GLY A 20 -12.00 -14.80 10.96
C GLY A 20 -12.30 -13.55 11.79
N GLN A 21 -11.28 -12.87 12.30
CA GLN A 21 -11.41 -11.56 12.98
C GLN A 21 -12.34 -10.58 12.22
N ALA A 22 -13.20 -9.86 12.95
CA ALA A 22 -14.02 -8.78 12.41
C ALA A 22 -13.16 -7.66 11.81
N VAL A 23 -13.55 -7.17 10.64
CA VAL A 23 -12.81 -6.14 9.89
C VAL A 23 -13.57 -4.82 9.86
N LEU A 24 -12.88 -3.76 9.45
CA LEU A 24 -13.47 -2.42 9.26
C LEU A 24 -13.27 -1.97 7.81
N PRO A 25 -14.22 -1.24 7.22
CA PRO A 25 -14.08 -0.68 5.87
C PRO A 25 -13.08 0.48 5.86
N VAL A 26 -12.19 0.54 4.87
CA VAL A 26 -11.18 1.60 4.72
C VAL A 26 -11.07 2.03 3.26
N GLY A 27 -10.86 3.33 3.04
CA GLY A 27 -10.43 3.87 1.76
C GLY A 27 -8.90 3.99 1.69
N GLN A 28 -8.30 3.79 0.52
CA GLN A 28 -6.87 4.11 0.31
C GLN A 28 -6.63 5.57 -0.11
N SER A 29 -7.70 6.26 -0.51
CA SER A 29 -7.69 7.67 -0.87
C SER A 29 -9.01 8.30 -0.43
N ASP A 30 -8.97 9.57 -0.06
CA ASP A 30 -10.14 10.40 0.21
C ASP A 30 -10.67 11.08 -1.07
N ILE A 31 -10.01 10.85 -2.22
CA ILE A 31 -10.42 11.37 -3.53
C ILE A 31 -11.40 10.37 -4.18
N PRO A 32 -12.65 10.78 -4.50
CA PRO A 32 -13.63 9.91 -5.14
C PRO A 32 -13.16 9.33 -6.47
N ARG A 33 -13.65 8.14 -6.81
CA ARG A 33 -13.38 7.37 -8.04
C ARG A 33 -11.91 6.96 -8.25
N THR A 34 -11.09 7.02 -7.20
CA THR A 34 -9.68 6.61 -7.27
C THR A 34 -9.50 5.14 -6.91
N HIS A 35 -9.99 4.74 -5.73
CA HIS A 35 -9.84 3.39 -5.21
C HIS A 35 -11.15 2.90 -4.62
N THR A 36 -11.44 1.62 -4.81
CA THR A 36 -12.60 0.97 -4.18
C THR A 36 -12.37 0.70 -2.70
N CYS A 37 -13.46 0.56 -1.96
CA CYS A 37 -13.47 0.24 -0.54
C CYS A 37 -12.71 -1.08 -0.29
N LYS A 38 -11.80 -1.04 0.67
CA LYS A 38 -11.07 -2.20 1.18
C LYS A 38 -11.50 -2.49 2.60
N THR A 39 -11.05 -3.62 3.15
CA THR A 39 -11.28 -3.99 4.54
C THR A 39 -9.97 -4.07 5.30
N PHE A 40 -9.86 -3.34 6.40
CA PHE A 40 -8.74 -3.38 7.33
C PHE A 40 -8.98 -4.40 8.45
N CYS A 41 -8.00 -5.24 8.72
CA CYS A 41 -8.03 -6.19 9.83
C CYS A 41 -7.22 -5.68 11.03
N PRO A 42 -7.82 -5.50 12.22
CA PRO A 42 -7.11 -5.02 13.40
C PRO A 42 -6.11 -6.06 13.95
N LYS A 43 -6.31 -7.36 13.67
CA LYS A 43 -5.43 -8.45 14.17
C LYS A 43 -4.11 -8.55 13.43
N CYS A 44 -4.13 -8.45 12.10
CA CYS A 44 -2.91 -8.50 11.29
C CYS A 44 -2.42 -7.14 10.81
N ALA A 45 -3.12 -6.06 11.17
CA ALA A 45 -2.82 -4.69 10.76
C ALA A 45 -2.61 -4.55 9.25
N ASP A 46 -3.47 -5.20 8.45
CA ASP A 46 -3.33 -5.27 7.00
C ASP A 46 -4.66 -5.00 6.29
N ILE A 47 -4.56 -4.53 5.04
CA ILE A 47 -5.69 -4.16 4.17
C ILE A 47 -5.94 -5.29 3.17
N HIS A 48 -7.21 -5.64 3.00
CA HIS A 48 -7.65 -6.73 2.13
C HIS A 48 -8.80 -6.30 1.23
N TYR A 49 -8.97 -7.03 0.14
CA TYR A 49 -10.14 -6.89 -0.72
C TYR A 49 -11.38 -7.51 -0.05
N PRO A 50 -12.55 -6.85 -0.13
CA PRO A 50 -13.79 -7.44 0.37
C PRO A 50 -14.11 -8.72 -0.40
N ARG A 51 -14.56 -9.77 0.31
CA ARG A 51 -14.90 -11.06 -0.30
C ARG A 51 -16.13 -11.00 -1.21
N SER A 52 -17.08 -10.11 -0.91
CA SER A 52 -18.30 -9.96 -1.69
C SER A 52 -18.09 -8.97 -2.83
N SER A 53 -18.39 -9.40 -4.06
CA SER A 53 -18.36 -8.55 -5.26
C SER A 53 -19.29 -7.33 -5.13
N ARG A 54 -20.40 -7.43 -4.41
CA ARG A 54 -21.32 -6.30 -4.14
C ARG A 54 -20.61 -5.11 -3.50
N HIS A 55 -19.68 -5.38 -2.57
CA HIS A 55 -18.96 -4.33 -1.85
C HIS A 55 -17.68 -3.90 -2.58
N ALA A 56 -17.23 -4.65 -3.60
CA ALA A 56 -16.02 -4.35 -4.36
C ALA A 56 -16.17 -3.11 -5.25
N ASN A 57 -17.40 -2.73 -5.61
CA ASN A 57 -17.69 -1.56 -6.45
C ASN A 57 -17.99 -0.29 -5.65
N ILE A 58 -17.98 -0.36 -4.31
CA ILE A 58 -18.21 0.81 -3.46
C ILE A 58 -16.93 1.65 -3.44
N ASP A 59 -17.06 2.97 -3.53
CA ASP A 59 -15.93 3.90 -3.43
C ASP A 59 -15.35 3.91 -2.01
N GLY A 60 -14.02 3.80 -1.91
CA GLY A 60 -13.33 3.84 -0.62
C GLY A 60 -13.38 5.22 0.04
N ALA A 61 -13.47 6.29 -0.77
CA ALA A 61 -13.52 7.67 -0.28
C ALA A 61 -14.73 7.95 0.64
N TYR A 62 -15.82 7.16 0.53
CA TYR A 62 -16.99 7.29 1.41
C TYR A 62 -16.73 6.89 2.85
N PHE A 63 -15.74 6.04 3.09
CA PHE A 63 -15.29 5.69 4.44
C PHE A 63 -14.08 6.52 4.87
N GLY A 64 -13.25 6.89 3.91
CA GLY A 64 -12.03 7.65 4.12
C GLY A 64 -10.85 6.79 4.55
N THR A 65 -9.68 7.42 4.55
CA THR A 65 -8.39 6.79 4.87
C THR A 65 -8.18 6.58 6.37
N THR A 66 -8.79 7.43 7.21
CA THR A 66 -8.51 7.50 8.65
C THR A 66 -9.54 6.78 9.52
N PHE A 67 -10.73 6.46 9.00
CA PHE A 67 -11.84 5.92 9.80
C PHE A 67 -11.44 4.70 10.64
N CYS A 68 -10.77 3.70 10.04
CA CYS A 68 -10.35 2.49 10.75
C CYS A 68 -9.43 2.79 11.92
N HIS A 69 -8.49 3.71 11.73
CA HIS A 69 -7.49 4.05 12.74
C HIS A 69 -8.13 4.80 13.91
N LEU A 70 -8.95 5.82 13.62
CA LEU A 70 -9.66 6.58 14.64
C LEU A 70 -10.67 5.72 15.41
N PHE A 71 -11.36 4.81 14.73
CA PHE A 71 -12.27 3.87 15.36
C PHE A 71 -11.56 2.97 16.38
N LEU A 72 -10.39 2.42 16.04
CA LEU A 72 -9.63 1.56 16.94
C LEU A 72 -8.96 2.35 18.09
N GLN A 73 -8.59 3.62 17.86
CA GLN A 73 -8.11 4.49 18.92
C GLN A 73 -9.23 4.82 19.93
N THR A 74 -10.46 4.97 19.45
CA THR A 74 -11.63 5.23 20.32
C THR A 74 -12.03 3.97 21.11
N TYR A 75 -11.92 2.79 20.50
CA TYR A 75 -12.29 1.50 21.08
C TYR A 75 -11.09 0.56 21.18
N TRP A 76 -10.10 0.96 21.98
CA TRP A 76 -8.84 0.22 22.15
C TRP A 76 -9.05 -1.22 22.67
N ASP A 77 -10.06 -1.44 23.51
CA ASP A 77 -10.43 -2.77 24.05
C ASP A 77 -10.80 -3.80 22.97
N LEU A 78 -11.14 -3.35 21.76
CA LEU A 78 -11.52 -4.22 20.65
C LEU A 78 -10.34 -4.67 19.79
N VAL A 79 -9.13 -4.17 20.05
CA VAL A 79 -7.94 -4.51 19.29
C VAL A 79 -7.40 -5.86 19.78
N PRO A 80 -7.52 -6.94 18.97
CA PRO A 80 -7.02 -8.24 19.37
C PRO A 80 -5.48 -8.27 19.30
N PRO A 81 -4.83 -9.16 20.07
CA PRO A 81 -3.39 -9.37 19.95
C PRO A 81 -3.04 -9.93 18.55
N PRO A 82 -1.82 -9.65 18.06
CA PRO A 82 -1.37 -10.12 16.77
C PRO A 82 -1.38 -11.67 16.68
N PRO A 83 -1.52 -12.24 15.47
CA PRO A 83 -1.53 -13.68 15.30
C PRO A 83 -0.19 -14.28 15.76
N ARG A 84 -0.26 -15.27 16.65
CA ARG A 84 0.93 -15.96 17.21
C ARG A 84 1.59 -16.90 16.20
N GLU A 85 0.81 -17.42 15.26
CA GLU A 85 1.24 -18.40 14.28
C GLU A 85 1.42 -17.76 12.91
N GLN A 86 2.52 -18.13 12.26
CA GLN A 86 2.81 -17.77 10.88
C GLN A 86 2.82 -19.04 10.02
N TYR A 87 2.34 -18.93 8.79
CA TYR A 87 2.36 -20.05 7.85
C TYR A 87 3.79 -20.55 7.63
N VAL A 88 4.03 -21.83 7.90
CA VAL A 88 5.29 -22.52 7.59
C VAL A 88 5.05 -23.39 6.36
N PRO A 89 5.50 -22.98 5.16
CA PRO A 89 5.31 -23.79 3.95
C PRO A 89 6.12 -25.08 4.04
N ARG A 90 5.47 -26.20 3.69
CA ARG A 90 6.08 -27.53 3.70
C ARG A 90 5.76 -28.29 2.42
N ILE A 91 6.75 -28.99 1.86
CA ILE A 91 6.61 -29.90 0.72
C ILE A 91 7.05 -31.29 1.20
N PHE A 92 6.18 -32.29 1.10
CA PHE A 92 6.41 -33.64 1.65
C PHE A 92 6.89 -33.66 3.12
N GLY A 93 6.42 -32.72 3.94
CA GLY A 93 6.81 -32.58 5.36
C GLY A 93 8.05 -31.72 5.62
N PHE A 94 8.90 -31.49 4.61
CA PHE A 94 10.11 -30.68 4.70
C PHE A 94 9.78 -29.19 4.58
N ARG A 95 10.41 -28.37 5.43
CA ARG A 95 10.26 -26.89 5.38
C ARG A 95 10.97 -26.36 4.14
N ILE A 96 10.32 -25.45 3.42
CA ILE A 96 10.96 -24.76 2.28
C ILE A 96 12.03 -23.81 2.82
N TYR A 97 13.25 -23.92 2.31
CA TYR A 97 14.33 -23.01 2.65
C TYR A 97 13.99 -21.58 2.18
N LYS A 98 14.09 -20.61 3.09
CA LYS A 98 13.88 -19.20 2.77
C LYS A 98 15.22 -18.59 2.39
N LYS A 99 15.46 -18.37 1.09
CA LYS A 99 16.60 -17.56 0.65
C LYS A 99 16.40 -16.14 1.20
N GLU A 100 17.31 -15.70 2.06
CA GLU A 100 17.35 -14.32 2.52
C GLU A 100 17.54 -13.43 1.29
N ARG A 101 16.56 -12.54 1.03
CA ARG A 101 16.79 -11.47 0.06
C ARG A 101 17.87 -10.58 0.66
N ALA A 102 19.00 -10.46 -0.03
CA ALA A 102 19.99 -9.44 0.30
C ALA A 102 19.29 -8.08 0.41
N PRO A 103 19.70 -7.19 1.33
CA PRO A 103 19.12 -5.87 1.47
C PRO A 103 19.49 -5.01 0.25
N GLN A 104 18.75 -5.18 -0.85
CA GLN A 104 18.86 -4.34 -2.04
C GLN A 104 17.56 -3.55 -2.20
N GLN A 105 17.73 -2.23 -2.06
CA GLN A 105 16.92 -1.17 -2.66
C GLN A 105 15.73 -0.58 -1.85
N GLN A 106 15.96 -0.23 -0.58
CA GLN A 106 15.18 0.85 0.09
C GLN A 106 15.77 2.26 -0.19
N GLN A 107 16.91 2.38 -0.90
CA GLN A 107 17.65 3.65 -1.07
C GLN A 107 17.37 4.43 -2.37
N ALA A 108 16.20 4.30 -3.01
CA ALA A 108 15.89 5.04 -4.25
C ALA A 108 14.71 6.04 -4.15
N LEU A 109 14.19 6.34 -2.95
CA LEU A 109 13.06 7.28 -2.76
C LEU A 109 13.31 8.37 -1.70
N ALA A 110 14.53 8.49 -1.16
CA ALA A 110 14.88 9.50 -0.14
C ALA A 110 15.96 10.50 -0.60
N GLY A 111 16.05 10.74 -1.92
CA GLY A 111 17.00 11.70 -2.51
C GLY A 111 16.28 12.74 -3.34
N GLY A 112 15.53 13.65 -2.70
CA GLY A 112 14.88 14.76 -3.38
C GLY A 112 14.41 15.82 -2.39
N ALA A 113 15.07 16.98 -2.43
CA ALA A 113 14.78 18.23 -1.71
C ALA A 113 15.27 18.36 -0.26
N ARG A 114 16.55 18.72 -0.11
CA ARG A 114 16.99 19.74 0.86
C ARG A 114 17.94 20.71 0.16
N GLY A 115 17.54 21.97 0.10
CA GLY A 115 18.28 23.04 -0.55
C GLY A 115 19.43 23.60 0.28
N GLY A 116 20.15 24.55 -0.31
CA GLY A 116 20.98 25.50 0.41
C GLY A 116 22.32 25.82 -0.25
N GLY A 117 22.34 26.90 -1.04
CA GLY A 117 23.37 27.96 -0.95
C GLY A 117 24.78 27.73 -1.50
N GLY A 118 25.16 28.57 -2.48
CA GLY A 118 26.42 29.33 -2.38
C GLY A 118 27.56 28.98 -3.34
N GLY A 119 27.65 29.72 -4.45
CA GLY A 119 28.85 30.51 -4.81
C GLY A 119 30.02 29.88 -5.59
N GLY A 120 30.33 30.47 -6.76
CA GLY A 120 31.66 30.47 -7.40
C GLY A 120 31.67 29.94 -8.84
N ARG A 121 31.53 30.78 -9.88
CA ARG A 121 32.58 31.48 -10.70
C ARG A 121 33.30 30.63 -11.77
N GLY A 122 33.24 31.13 -13.02
CA GLY A 122 34.09 30.80 -14.19
C GLY A 122 33.27 30.25 -15.36
N LYS A 123 32.88 31.05 -16.38
CA LYS A 123 33.58 31.28 -17.67
C LYS A 123 34.04 29.94 -18.31
N GLU A 124 33.69 29.54 -19.54
CA GLU A 124 33.82 30.21 -20.85
C GLU A 124 32.98 29.50 -21.93
N GLY A 125 32.62 30.25 -23.00
CA GLY A 125 32.44 29.84 -24.43
C GLY A 125 31.48 28.67 -24.76
N GLY A 126 30.64 28.70 -25.79
CA GLY A 126 30.70 29.39 -27.07
C GLY A 126 30.34 28.35 -28.16
N ASP A 127 29.24 28.61 -28.86
CA ASP A 127 28.86 28.15 -30.21
C ASP A 127 28.72 26.65 -30.56
N GLY A 128 27.65 26.33 -31.30
CA GLY A 128 27.55 25.04 -31.99
C GLY A 128 26.16 24.56 -32.38
N VAL A 129 25.34 25.41 -32.99
CA VAL A 129 24.18 24.95 -33.78
C VAL A 129 24.72 24.31 -35.06
N GLN A 130 24.54 23.00 -35.24
CA GLN A 130 24.63 22.39 -36.56
C GLN A 130 23.66 21.21 -36.70
N GLN A 131 22.60 21.47 -37.46
CA GLN A 131 21.73 20.45 -38.04
C GLN A 131 22.51 19.74 -39.17
N PRO A 132 22.41 18.42 -39.34
CA PRO A 132 22.80 17.79 -40.59
C PRO A 132 21.68 17.93 -41.64
N SER A 133 22.10 18.42 -42.79
CA SER A 133 21.38 18.53 -44.06
C SER A 133 21.48 17.23 -44.88
N GLY A 134 20.45 16.98 -45.71
CA GLY A 134 20.47 16.12 -46.91
C GLY A 134 20.43 14.61 -46.64
N GLY A 135 19.64 13.77 -47.31
CA GLY A 135 18.96 13.88 -48.61
C GLY A 135 19.23 12.59 -49.39
N ASN A 136 18.17 11.98 -49.96
CA ASN A 136 18.10 11.20 -51.21
C ASN A 136 17.35 9.86 -51.13
N GLY A 137 16.58 9.60 -52.20
CA GLY A 137 16.12 8.28 -52.64
C GLY A 137 14.59 8.20 -52.78
N ALA A 138 13.98 8.77 -53.82
CA ALA A 138 13.79 8.17 -55.14
C ALA A 138 12.84 6.96 -55.15
N ALA A 139 11.56 7.22 -55.48
CA ALA A 139 10.71 6.48 -56.43
C ALA A 139 9.34 7.16 -56.50
#